data_AF-A0A949Y246-F1
#
_entry.id   AF-A0A949Y246-F1
#
_cell.length_a   1.000
_cell.length_b   1.000
_cell.length_c   1.000
_cell.angle_alpha   90.00
_cell.angle_beta   90.00
_cell.angle_gamma   90.00
#
_symmetry.space_group_name_H-M   'P 1'
#
loop_
_entity.id
_entity.type
_entity.pdbx_description
1 polymer ?
#
loop_
_entity_poly.entity_id
_entity_poly.type
_entity_poly.pdbx_seq_one_letter_code
_entity_poly.pdbx_strand_id
1 'polypeptide(L)'
;IRKATLRSGHPDIAQSLNNLAESLRAQGRFKEADLLYRRALAIRKAALGPEHSKTAYILNNLAESLRAQDRFAEAEPLYRRALAIFEKKLGPEHPYTVCCRENFAKLLPPPDR
;
A
#
# COMPACT_ATOMS: atom_id res chain seq x y z
N ILE A 1 -26.21 4.62 -24.66
CA ILE A 1 -25.01 5.27 -25.24
C ILE A 1 -23.84 5.03 -24.31
N ARG A 2 -22.95 4.10 -24.65
CA ARG A 2 -21.82 3.63 -23.81
C ARG A 2 -20.55 4.30 -24.33
N LYS A 3 -20.22 5.49 -23.82
CA LYS A 3 -19.01 6.26 -24.21
C LYS A 3 -18.42 6.97 -22.98
N ALA A 4 -17.51 6.30 -22.28
CA ALA A 4 -16.47 6.92 -21.45
C ALA A 4 -15.37 5.94 -20.95
N THR A 5 -15.26 4.71 -21.47
CA THR A 5 -14.15 3.81 -21.16
C THR A 5 -12.97 4.12 -22.09
N LEU A 6 -12.11 5.09 -21.75
CA LEU A 6 -10.69 5.24 -22.16
C LEU A 6 -10.16 6.64 -21.81
N ARG A 7 -9.73 6.83 -20.56
CA ARG A 7 -8.81 7.87 -20.02
C ARG A 7 -8.88 7.71 -18.50
N SER A 8 -7.86 7.38 -17.72
CA SER A 8 -6.41 7.57 -17.83
C SER A 8 -5.75 6.66 -16.77
N GLY A 9 -4.78 5.83 -17.18
CA GLY A 9 -4.01 4.95 -16.28
C GLY A 9 -4.66 3.58 -16.07
N HIS A 10 -4.30 2.60 -16.90
CA HIS A 10 -4.74 1.21 -16.74
C HIS A 10 -4.50 0.75 -15.29
N PRO A 11 -5.49 0.14 -14.61
CA PRO A 11 -5.30 -0.50 -13.31
C PRO A 11 -4.09 -1.45 -13.28
N ASP A 12 -3.73 -2.01 -14.43
CA ASP A 12 -2.58 -2.90 -14.61
C ASP A 12 -1.23 -2.17 -14.49
N ILE A 13 -1.19 -0.86 -14.81
CA ILE A 13 0.02 -0.03 -14.64
C ILE A 13 0.30 0.14 -13.15
N ALA A 14 -0.70 0.48 -12.34
CA ALA A 14 -0.50 0.62 -10.90
C ALA A 14 -0.02 -0.70 -10.27
N GLN A 15 -0.56 -1.84 -10.72
CA GLN A 15 -0.11 -3.14 -10.25
C GLN A 15 1.34 -3.45 -10.68
N SER A 16 1.69 -3.19 -11.93
CA SER A 16 3.03 -3.41 -12.46
C SER A 16 4.06 -2.54 -11.73
N LEU A 17 3.73 -1.27 -11.47
CA LEU A 17 4.57 -0.36 -10.69
C LEU A 17 4.74 -0.83 -9.25
N ASN A 18 3.67 -1.33 -8.61
CA ASN A 18 3.76 -1.90 -7.26
C ASN A 18 4.71 -3.09 -7.22
N ASN A 19 4.56 -4.05 -8.14
CA ASN A 19 5.40 -5.24 -8.19
C ASN A 19 6.87 -4.91 -8.48
N LEU A 20 7.11 -3.93 -9.35
CA LEU A 20 8.47 -3.42 -9.62
C LEU A 20 9.05 -2.75 -8.37
N ALA A 21 8.26 -1.96 -7.65
CA ALA A 21 8.68 -1.34 -6.40
C ALA A 21 9.04 -2.39 -5.33
N GLU A 22 8.25 -3.46 -5.21
CA GLU A 22 8.57 -4.60 -4.32
C GLU A 22 9.89 -5.26 -4.70
N SER A 23 10.12 -5.49 -6.00
CA SER A 23 11.36 -6.08 -6.51
C SER A 23 12.58 -5.19 -6.24
N LEU A 24 12.43 -3.87 -6.37
CA LEU A 24 13.49 -2.90 -6.09
C LEU A 24 13.79 -2.81 -4.59
N ARG A 25 12.75 -2.82 -3.75
CA ARG A 25 12.88 -2.86 -2.29
C ARG A 25 13.65 -4.09 -1.83
N ALA A 26 13.34 -5.26 -2.40
CA ALA A 26 14.06 -6.51 -2.10
C ALA A 26 15.55 -6.45 -2.48
N GLN A 27 15.93 -5.61 -3.45
CA GLN A 27 17.31 -5.32 -3.84
C GLN A 27 17.97 -4.19 -3.02
N GLY A 28 17.28 -3.63 -2.01
CA GLY A 28 17.76 -2.47 -1.23
C GLY A 28 17.69 -1.13 -1.97
N ARG A 29 17.07 -1.07 -3.16
CA ARG A 29 16.92 0.14 -3.98
C ARG A 29 15.72 0.96 -3.52
N PHE A 30 15.75 1.39 -2.26
CA PHE A 30 14.59 1.97 -1.57
C PHE A 30 14.08 3.28 -2.18
N LYS A 31 14.98 4.19 -2.60
CA LYS A 31 14.58 5.47 -3.20
C LYS A 31 13.74 5.28 -4.47
N GLU A 32 14.11 4.31 -5.30
CA GLU A 32 13.40 4.00 -6.53
C GLU A 32 12.07 3.30 -6.22
N ALA A 33 12.07 2.35 -5.28
CA ALA A 33 10.86 1.71 -4.81
C ALA A 33 9.83 2.72 -4.28
N ASP A 34 10.24 3.67 -3.44
CA ASP A 34 9.36 4.69 -2.85
C ASP A 34 8.71 5.58 -3.94
N LEU A 35 9.47 5.97 -4.97
CA LEU A 35 8.95 6.72 -6.11
C LEU A 35 7.88 5.91 -6.86
N LEU A 36 8.14 4.63 -7.12
CA LEU A 36 7.20 3.77 -7.84
C LEU A 36 5.94 3.48 -7.03
N TYR A 37 6.04 3.22 -5.72
CA TYR A 37 4.87 3.06 -4.85
C TYR A 37 4.01 4.31 -4.83
N ARG A 38 4.61 5.51 -4.71
CA ARG A 38 3.86 6.78 -4.71
C ARG A 38 3.14 7.01 -6.04
N ARG A 39 3.78 6.67 -7.17
CA ARG A 39 3.16 6.73 -8.49
C ARG A 39 2.02 5.72 -8.63
N ALA A 40 2.22 4.47 -8.20
CA ALA A 40 1.19 3.44 -8.20
C ALA A 40 -0.03 3.88 -7.34
N LEU A 41 0.25 4.46 -6.17
CA LEU A 41 -0.77 4.95 -5.25
C LEU A 41 -1.60 6.09 -5.87
N ALA A 42 -0.95 7.05 -6.53
CA ALA A 42 -1.64 8.15 -7.21
C ALA A 42 -2.58 7.63 -8.30
N ILE A 43 -2.13 6.67 -9.12
CA ILE A 43 -2.95 6.05 -10.17
C ILE A 43 -4.14 5.30 -9.53
N ARG A 44 -3.90 4.53 -8.46
CA ARG A 44 -4.96 3.74 -7.81
C ARG A 44 -6.01 4.62 -7.14
N LYS A 45 -5.59 5.70 -6.48
CA LYS A 45 -6.49 6.71 -5.90
C LYS A 45 -7.35 7.37 -6.97
N ALA A 46 -6.78 7.73 -8.11
CA ALA A 46 -7.51 8.34 -9.21
C ALA A 46 -8.51 7.37 -9.87
N ALA A 47 -8.13 6.10 -10.05
CA ALA A 47 -8.94 5.11 -10.75
C ALA A 47 -10.05 4.48 -9.88
N LEU A 48 -9.79 4.23 -8.60
CA LEU A 48 -10.66 3.44 -7.72
C LEU A 48 -11.09 4.18 -6.45
N GLY A 49 -10.49 5.33 -6.17
CA GLY A 49 -10.70 6.10 -4.96
C GLY A 49 -9.73 5.74 -3.81
N PRO A 50 -9.62 6.63 -2.81
CA PRO A 50 -8.69 6.48 -1.70
C PRO A 50 -9.06 5.36 -0.71
N GLU A 51 -10.34 4.99 -0.63
CA GLU A 51 -10.87 4.01 0.34
C GLU A 51 -11.08 2.61 -0.26
N HIS A 52 -10.44 2.34 -1.41
CA HIS A 52 -10.53 1.05 -2.08
C HIS A 52 -9.46 0.07 -1.54
N SER A 53 -9.79 -1.22 -1.40
CA SER A 53 -8.86 -2.25 -0.89
C SER A 53 -7.55 -2.33 -1.70
N LYS A 54 -7.64 -2.27 -3.03
CA LYS A 54 -6.46 -2.18 -3.91
C LYS A 54 -5.59 -0.91 -3.69
N THR A 55 -6.15 0.18 -3.18
CA THR A 55 -5.39 1.37 -2.77
C THR A 55 -4.70 1.11 -1.43
N ALA A 56 -5.40 0.48 -0.48
CA ALA A 56 -4.85 0.05 0.81
C ALA A 56 -3.66 -0.91 0.66
N TYR A 57 -3.69 -1.80 -0.34
CA TYR A 57 -2.58 -2.70 -0.64
C TYR A 57 -1.27 -1.94 -0.94
N ILE A 58 -1.33 -0.91 -1.78
CA ILE A 58 -0.15 -0.08 -2.09
C ILE A 58 0.29 0.73 -0.87
N LEU A 59 -0.65 1.21 -0.05
CA LEU A 59 -0.33 1.90 1.21
C LEU A 59 0.44 0.99 2.16
N ASN A 60 0.01 -0.26 2.34
CA ASN A 60 0.71 -1.26 3.15
C ASN A 60 2.14 -1.50 2.64
N ASN A 61 2.33 -1.69 1.33
CA ASN A 61 3.65 -1.98 0.77
C ASN A 61 4.61 -0.78 0.85
N LEU A 62 4.09 0.43 0.65
CA LEU A 62 4.88 1.66 0.88
C LEU A 62 5.27 1.79 2.36
N ALA A 63 4.34 1.51 3.28
CA ALA A 63 4.64 1.54 4.72
C ALA A 63 5.72 0.51 5.09
N GLU A 64 5.68 -0.69 4.50
CA GLU A 64 6.71 -1.71 4.70
C GLU A 64 8.08 -1.29 4.14
N SER A 65 8.10 -0.63 2.97
CA SER A 65 9.32 -0.01 2.40
C SER A 65 9.92 1.03 3.34
N LEU A 66 9.10 1.89 3.92
CA LEU A 66 9.54 2.93 4.85
C LEU A 66 10.03 2.33 6.18
N ARG A 67 9.33 1.32 6.71
CA ARG A 67 9.77 0.59 7.90
C ARG A 67 11.13 -0.08 7.69
N ALA A 68 11.37 -0.66 6.51
CA ALA A 68 12.66 -1.27 6.19
C ALA A 68 13.82 -0.26 6.10
N GLN A 69 13.51 1.04 6.05
CA GLN A 69 14.47 2.16 6.09
C GLN A 69 14.49 2.86 7.46
N ASP A 70 13.91 2.25 8.51
CA ASP A 70 13.75 2.84 9.85
C ASP A 70 12.94 4.15 9.89
N ARG A 71 12.15 4.42 8.84
CA ARG A 71 11.30 5.62 8.72
C ARG A 71 9.93 5.38 9.36
N PHE A 72 9.92 5.01 10.63
CA PHE A 72 8.72 4.55 11.35
C PHE A 72 7.61 5.60 11.39
N ALA A 73 7.96 6.87 11.64
CA ALA A 73 7.01 7.99 11.69
C ALA A 73 6.26 8.22 10.37
N GLU A 74 6.88 7.90 9.24
CA GLU A 74 6.21 7.98 7.93
C GLU A 74 5.40 6.72 7.60
N ALA A 75 5.82 5.56 8.10
CA ALA A 75 5.14 4.28 7.88
C ALA A 75 3.84 4.14 8.68
N GLU A 76 3.83 4.59 9.94
CA GLU A 76 2.67 4.48 10.84
C GLU A 76 1.34 4.98 10.24
N PRO A 77 1.25 6.23 9.74
CA PRO A 77 -0.01 6.72 9.20
C PRO A 77 -0.48 5.94 7.97
N LEU A 78 0.45 5.38 7.19
CA LEU A 78 0.12 4.57 6.02
C LEU A 78 -0.42 3.19 6.41
N TYR A 79 0.20 2.53 7.39
CA TYR A 79 -0.31 1.28 7.94
C TYR A 79 -1.69 1.46 8.59
N ARG A 80 -1.85 2.47 9.45
CA ARG A 80 -3.14 2.75 10.10
C ARG A 80 -4.24 2.96 9.08
N ARG A 81 -3.95 3.71 8.00
CA ARG A 81 -4.93 3.92 6.92
C ARG A 81 -5.21 2.65 6.11
N ALA A 82 -4.19 1.87 5.77
CA ALA A 82 -4.37 0.62 5.05
C ALA A 82 -5.24 -0.37 5.84
N LEU A 83 -4.94 -0.53 7.13
CA LEU A 83 -5.67 -1.41 8.04
C LEU A 83 -7.14 -1.01 8.16
N ALA A 84 -7.42 0.28 8.40
CA ALA A 84 -8.79 0.78 8.50
C ALA A 84 -9.62 0.52 7.22
N ILE A 85 -9.00 0.66 6.04
CA ILE A 85 -9.66 0.35 4.77
C ILE A 85 -9.92 -1.15 4.64
N PHE A 86 -8.93 -1.99 4.95
CA PHE A 86 -9.08 -3.43 4.85
C PHE A 86 -10.15 -3.97 5.81
N GLU A 87 -10.15 -3.53 7.07
CA GLU A 87 -11.18 -3.88 8.05
C GLU A 87 -12.58 -3.49 7.56
N LYS A 88 -12.74 -2.25 7.07
CA LYS A 88 -14.03 -1.76 6.59
C LYS A 88 -14.52 -2.46 5.32
N LYS A 89 -13.62 -2.83 4.41
CA LYS A 89 -13.98 -3.36 3.07
C LYS A 89 -14.01 -4.88 2.99
N LEU A 90 -13.16 -5.55 3.76
CA LEU A 90 -12.93 -6.99 3.67
C LEU A 90 -13.27 -7.71 4.98
N GLY A 91 -13.33 -6.99 6.09
CA GLY A 91 -13.52 -7.56 7.43
C GLY A 91 -12.20 -7.85 8.16
N PRO A 92 -12.26 -8.00 9.50
CA PRO A 92 -11.07 -8.14 10.37
C PRO A 92 -10.31 -9.47 10.21
N GLU A 93 -10.98 -10.52 9.73
CA GLU A 93 -10.43 -11.87 9.54
C GLU A 93 -9.92 -12.13 8.12
N HIS A 94 -10.17 -11.20 7.18
CA HIS A 94 -9.71 -11.37 5.81
C HIS A 94 -8.16 -11.45 5.77
N PRO A 95 -7.57 -12.34 4.96
CA PRO A 95 -6.11 -12.53 4.91
C PRO A 95 -5.29 -11.23 4.73
N TYR A 96 -5.73 -10.33 3.86
CA TYR A 96 -5.09 -9.02 3.71
C TYR A 96 -5.18 -8.13 4.95
N THR A 97 -6.28 -8.18 5.70
CA THR A 97 -6.43 -7.43 6.95
C THR A 97 -5.49 -7.98 8.01
N VAL A 98 -5.44 -9.31 8.16
CA VAL A 98 -4.52 -10.01 9.07
C VAL A 98 -3.07 -9.68 8.74
N CYS A 99 -2.67 -9.82 7.47
CA CYS A 99 -1.31 -9.52 7.03
C CYS A 99 -0.93 -8.04 7.24
N CYS A 100 -1.84 -7.11 6.94
CA CYS A 100 -1.61 -5.68 7.18
C CYS A 100 -1.43 -5.40 8.69
N ARG A 101 -2.22 -6.05 9.55
CA ARG A 101 -2.11 -5.93 11.00
C ARG A 101 -0.80 -6.48 11.53
N GLU A 102 -0.33 -7.62 11.03
CA GLU A 102 0.98 -8.18 11.37
C GLU A 102 2.12 -7.26 10.94
N ASN A 103 2.05 -6.69 9.74
CA ASN A 103 3.05 -5.75 9.26
C ASN A 103 3.06 -4.46 10.09
N PHE A 104 1.88 -3.98 10.50
CA PHE A 104 1.78 -2.82 11.37
C PHE A 104 2.28 -3.12 12.79
N ALA A 105 2.03 -4.32 13.33
CA ALA A 105 2.54 -4.74 14.63
C ALA A 105 4.08 -4.77 14.66
N LYS A 106 4.74 -5.11 13.54
CA LYS A 106 6.21 -5.03 13.41
C LYS A 106 6.76 -3.59 13.42
N LEU A 107 5.91 -2.58 13.31
CA LEU A 107 6.28 -1.17 13.41
C LEU A 107 6.36 -0.71 14.86
N LEU A 108 5.45 -1.20 15.70
CA LEU A 108 5.37 -0.82 17.10
C LEU A 108 6.40 -1.66 17.88
N PRO A 109 7.09 -1.09 18.89
CA PRO A 109 7.73 -1.93 19.88
C PRO A 109 6.67 -2.89 20.46
N PRO A 110 7.04 -4.14 20.83
CA PRO A 110 6.08 -5.06 21.42
C PRO A 110 5.37 -4.35 22.56
N PRO A 111 4.03 -4.49 22.70
CA PRO A 111 3.35 -3.92 23.84
C PRO A 111 4.04 -4.46 25.09
N ASP A 112 4.54 -3.54 25.94
CA ASP A 112 5.25 -3.86 27.17
C ASP A 112 4.50 -4.98 27.91
N ARG A 113 5.23 -6.08 28.18
CA ARG A 113 4.74 -7.23 28.95
C ARG A 113 4.68 -6.91 30.44
#